data_AF-A0A9E4MZG2-F1
#
_entry.id   AF-A0A9E4MZG2-F1
#
_cell.length_a   1.000
_cell.length_b   1.000
_cell.length_c   1.000
_cell.angle_alpha   90.00
_cell.angle_beta   90.00
_cell.angle_gamma   90.00
#
_symmetry.space_group_name_H-M   'P 1'
#
loop_
_entity.id
_entity.type
_entity.pdbx_description
1 polymer ?
#
loop_
_entity_poly.entity_id
_entity_poly.type
_entity_poly.pdbx_seq_one_letter_code
_entity_poly.pdbx_strand_id
1 'polypeptide(L)' 'MNSNTVRPYRNTSYIDYLVGWKFLFNKDYRDHVKERWTDQPWFLTGMEIVTGVGSICISILFPLMIAFFVADAWVL' A
#
# COMPACT_ATOMS: atom_id res chain seq x y z
N MET A 1 -4.71 -39.82 0.71
CA MET A 1 -4.17 -38.77 -0.17
C MET A 1 -5.20 -37.64 -0.21
N ASN A 2 -5.13 -36.71 0.75
CA ASN A 2 -6.07 -35.58 0.78
C ASN A 2 -5.47 -34.46 -0.06
N SER A 3 -6.17 -34.11 -1.12
CA SER A 3 -5.88 -33.01 -2.02
C SER A 3 -5.74 -31.71 -1.23
N ASN A 4 -4.50 -31.20 -1.16
CA ASN A 4 -4.19 -29.81 -0.85
C ASN A 4 -4.84 -28.93 -1.93
N THR A 5 -6.14 -28.71 -1.84
CA THR A 5 -6.87 -27.75 -2.67
C THR A 5 -6.50 -26.37 -2.15
N VAL A 6 -5.30 -25.91 -2.52
CA VAL A 6 -4.94 -24.50 -2.54
C VAL A 6 -6.02 -23.85 -3.40
N ARG A 7 -6.91 -23.05 -2.79
CA ARG A 7 -7.92 -22.31 -3.53
C ARG A 7 -7.15 -21.49 -4.59
N PRO A 8 -7.53 -21.57 -5.88
CA PRO A 8 -6.82 -20.80 -6.89
C PRO A 8 -6.92 -19.33 -6.51
N TYR A 9 -5.77 -18.67 -6.32
CA TYR A 9 -5.69 -17.25 -6.06
C TYR A 9 -6.58 -16.55 -7.07
N ARG A 10 -7.70 -15.98 -6.60
CA ARG A 10 -8.65 -15.27 -7.46
C ARG A 10 -7.96 -13.97 -7.83
N ASN A 11 -7.23 -14.01 -8.93
CA ASN A 11 -6.48 -12.90 -9.53
C ASN A 11 -5.18 -12.51 -8.77
N THR A 12 -4.12 -13.31 -8.95
CA THR A 12 -2.75 -13.04 -8.46
C THR A 12 -2.07 -11.84 -9.12
N SER A 13 -2.71 -11.19 -10.10
CA SER A 13 -2.07 -10.23 -11.01
C SER A 13 -2.22 -8.77 -10.62
N TYR A 14 -2.96 -8.44 -9.56
CA TYR A 14 -3.23 -7.04 -9.19
C TYR A 14 -2.57 -6.69 -7.86
N ILE A 15 -1.27 -6.36 -7.92
CA ILE A 15 -0.57 -5.68 -6.82
C ILE A 15 -0.99 -4.22 -6.88
N ASP A 16 -1.74 -3.76 -5.88
CA ASP A 16 -2.19 -2.37 -5.82
C ASP A 16 -1.11 -1.50 -5.14
N TYR A 17 -0.23 -0.92 -5.95
CA TYR A 17 0.85 -0.04 -5.47
C TYR A 17 0.35 1.28 -4.85
N LEU A 18 -0.93 1.61 -5.05
CA LEU A 18 -1.58 2.80 -4.50
C LEU A 18 -2.48 2.46 -3.29
N VAL A 19 -2.28 1.27 -2.70
CA VAL A 19 -3.04 0.80 -1.53
C VAL A 19 -2.99 1.79 -0.36
N GLY A 20 -1.91 2.54 -0.17
CA GLY A 20 -1.69 3.40 0.99
C GLY A 20 -2.86 4.34 1.33
N TRP A 21 -3.14 5.31 0.46
CA TRP A 21 -4.20 6.29 0.72
C TRP A 21 -5.59 5.69 0.69
N LYS A 22 -5.85 4.76 -0.25
CA LYS A 22 -7.16 4.13 -0.40
C LYS A 22 -7.49 3.23 0.80
N PHE A 23 -6.49 2.57 1.37
CA PHE A 23 -6.60 1.79 2.59
C PHE A 23 -6.88 2.67 3.81
N LEU A 24 -6.32 3.88 3.89
CA LEU A 24 -6.62 4.78 5.01
C LEU A 24 -8.04 5.34 4.95
N PHE A 25 -8.51 5.76 3.78
CA PHE A 25 -9.75 6.53 3.65
C PHE A 25 -10.99 5.73 3.26
N ASN A 26 -10.84 4.52 2.71
CA ASN A 26 -11.98 3.72 2.26
C ASN A 26 -12.13 2.43 3.09
N LYS A 27 -13.20 2.39 3.90
CA LYS A 27 -13.52 1.25 4.76
C LYS A 27 -13.84 -0.01 3.96
N ASP A 28 -14.65 0.10 2.91
CA ASP A 28 -15.04 -1.04 2.07
C ASP A 28 -13.82 -1.64 1.36
N TYR A 29 -12.91 -0.77 0.92
CA TYR A 29 -11.65 -1.19 0.33
C TYR A 29 -10.75 -1.92 1.33
N ARG A 30 -10.68 -1.47 2.59
CA ARG A 30 -9.94 -2.19 3.64
C ARG A 30 -10.48 -3.59 3.88
N ASP A 31 -11.79 -3.75 3.96
CA ASP A 31 -12.40 -5.04 4.23
C ASP A 31 -12.16 -6.00 3.05
N HIS A 32 -12.23 -5.48 1.81
CA HIS A 32 -11.82 -6.22 0.60
C HIS A 32 -10.32 -6.59 0.57
N VAL A 33 -9.43 -5.68 0.96
CA VAL A 33 -7.98 -5.92 1.01
C VAL A 33 -7.65 -6.98 2.08
N LYS A 34 -8.29 -6.93 3.25
CA LYS A 34 -8.08 -7.91 4.33
C LYS A 34 -8.48 -9.32 3.93
N GLU A 35 -9.63 -9.47 3.26
CA GLU A 35 -10.06 -10.76 2.71
C GLU A 35 -9.01 -11.30 1.73
N ARG A 36 -8.53 -10.44 0.81
CA ARG A 36 -7.49 -10.80 -0.16
C ARG A 36 -6.14 -11.16 0.47
N TRP A 37 -5.69 -10.41 1.47
CA TRP A 37 -4.42 -10.66 2.18
C TRP A 37 -4.42 -11.98 2.95
N THR A 38 -5.60 -12.45 3.36
CA THR A 38 -5.75 -13.75 4.04
C THR A 38 -5.52 -14.90 3.06
N ASP A 39 -5.90 -14.72 1.79
CA ASP A 39 -5.72 -15.70 0.74
C ASP A 39 -4.35 -15.57 0.03
N GLN A 40 -3.66 -14.43 0.11
CA GLN A 40 -2.38 -14.15 -0.58
C GLN A 40 -1.14 -14.67 0.15
N PRO A 41 -0.02 -14.97 -0.57
CA PRO A 41 1.24 -15.30 0.05
C PRO A 41 1.79 -14.09 0.82
N TRP A 42 2.38 -14.35 2.00
CA TRP A 42 2.87 -13.31 2.91
C TRP A 42 3.83 -12.30 2.26
N PHE A 43 4.61 -12.69 1.25
CA PHE A 43 5.57 -11.81 0.57
C PHE A 43 4.89 -10.77 -0.32
N LEU A 44 3.77 -11.10 -0.98
CA LEU A 44 3.00 -10.14 -1.78
C LEU A 44 2.31 -9.11 -0.87
N THR A 45 1.69 -9.60 0.21
CA THR A 45 1.09 -8.76 1.25
C THR A 45 2.12 -7.81 1.85
N GLY A 46 3.33 -8.31 2.14
CA GLY A 46 4.43 -7.49 2.65
C GLY A 46 4.80 -6.36 1.68
N MET A 47 4.93 -6.66 0.39
CA MET A 47 5.25 -5.64 -0.63
C MET A 47 4.14 -4.59 -0.77
N GLU A 48 2.86 -4.98 -0.73
CA GLU A 48 1.74 -4.04 -0.73
C GLU A 48 1.74 -3.12 0.50
N ILE A 49 2.01 -3.65 1.69
CA ILE A 49 2.11 -2.84 2.92
C ILE A 49 3.29 -1.87 2.83
N VAL A 50 4.47 -2.35 2.41
CA VAL A 50 5.68 -1.52 2.28
C VAL A 50 5.48 -0.41 1.25
N THR A 51 4.92 -0.73 0.09
CA THR A 51 4.63 0.26 -0.96
C THR A 51 3.51 1.22 -0.53
N GLY A 52 2.48 0.72 0.15
CA GLY A 52 1.41 1.54 0.73
C GLY A 52 1.94 2.57 1.74
N VAL A 53 2.71 2.13 2.74
CA VAL A 53 3.32 3.01 3.74
C VAL A 53 4.33 3.96 3.09
N GLY A 54 5.18 3.46 2.20
CA GLY A 54 6.13 4.27 1.44
C GLY A 54 5.46 5.39 0.64
N SER A 55 4.33 5.09 -0.01
CA SER A 55 3.58 6.09 -0.79
C SER A 55 3.04 7.23 0.09
N ILE A 56 2.59 6.93 1.31
CA ILE A 56 2.11 7.93 2.27
C ILE A 56 3.29 8.79 2.75
N CYS A 57 4.40 8.16 3.14
CA CYS A 57 5.61 8.88 3.58
C CYS A 57 6.13 9.82 2.50
N ILE A 58 6.25 9.36 1.25
CA ILE A 58 6.71 10.18 0.13
C ILE A 58 5.73 11.34 -0.14
N SER A 59 4.42 11.06 -0.09
CA SER A 59 3.38 12.08 -0.31
C SER A 59 3.43 13.22 0.72
N ILE A 60 3.95 12.96 1.93
CA ILE A 60 4.09 13.96 3.01
C ILE A 60 5.48 14.62 2.98
N LEU A 61 6.53 13.81 2.81
CA LEU A 61 7.92 14.27 2.78
C LEU A 61 8.22 15.19 1.61
N PHE A 62 7.65 14.92 0.43
CA PHE A 62 7.94 15.71 -0.77
C PHE A 62 7.42 17.15 -0.67
N PRO A 63 6.16 17.42 -0.26
CA PRO A 63 5.71 18.78 0.03
C PRO A 63 6.49 19.46 1.17
N LEU A 64 6.86 18.72 2.22
CA LEU A 64 7.66 19.26 3.32
C LEU A 64 9.05 19.69 2.87
N MET A 65 9.71 18.88 2.04
CA MET A 65 11.00 19.22 1.43
C MET A 65 10.88 20.49 0.58
N ILE A 66 9.84 20.60 -0.25
CA ILE A 66 9.60 21.81 -1.04
C ILE A 66 9.39 23.01 -0.14
N ALA A 67 8.52 22.89 0.87
CA ALA A 67 8.25 23.97 1.82
C ALA A 67 9.51 24.41 2.57
N PHE A 68 10.38 23.46 2.93
CA PHE A 68 11.67 23.73 3.54
C PHE A 68 12.58 24.54 2.62
N PHE A 69 12.76 24.12 1.36
CA PHE A 69 13.59 24.87 0.40
C PHE A 69 13.02 26.25 0.07
N VAL A 70 11.69 26.38 -0.01
CA VAL A 70 11.04 27.68 -0.20
C VAL A 70 11.28 28.58 1.02
N ALA A 71 11.13 28.05 2.24
CA ALA A 71 11.38 28.80 3.46
C ALA A 71 12.86 29.25 3.55
N ASP A 72 13.80 28.35 3.25
CA ASP A 72 15.23 28.65 3.23
C ASP A 72 15.58 29.75 2.20
N ALA A 73 15.03 29.65 0.98
CA ALA A 73 15.22 30.65 -0.07
C ALA A 73 14.57 32.01 0.22
N TRP A 74 13.56 32.06 1.10
CA TRP A 74 12.91 33.31 1.52
C TRP A 74 13.59 33.98 2.72
N VAL A 75 14.39 33.24 3.48
CA VAL A 75 15.10 33.72 4.68
C VAL A 75 16.51 34.26 4.33
N LEU A 76 17.05 33.88 3.16
CA LEU A 76 18.30 34.41 2.55
C LEU A 76 18.05 35.70 1.75
#